data_AF-A0A1N6T1V2-F1
#
_entry.id   AF-A0A1N6T1V2-F1
#
_cell.length_a   1.000
_cell.length_b   1.000
_cell.length_c   1.000
_cell.angle_alpha   90.00
_cell.angle_beta   90.00
_cell.angle_gamma   90.00
#
_symmetry.space_group_name_H-M   'P 1'
#
loop_
_entity.id
_entity.type
_entity.pdbx_description
1 polymer ?
#
loop_
_entity_poly.entity_id
_entity_poly.type
_entity_poly.pdbx_seq_one_letter_code
_entity_poly.pdbx_strand_id
1 'polypeptide(L)'
;MEVIFSLVVGIFFAGAVYLMLSRKIVRILLGLVLLGNAVNMLLFTAGRLTPSIPPIIPGGVDVLPAGTANPLPQALILTAIVISFSFFCFLLVLSYRAYQDLGTDDTGEMRVAEPMDEPLPPSGY
;
A
#
# COMPACT_ATOMS: atom_id res chain seq x y z
N MET A 1 18.56 -4.18 15.73
CA MET A 1 17.83 -4.73 14.55
C MET A 1 16.97 -3.67 13.89
N GLU A 2 16.48 -2.67 14.64
CA GLU A 2 15.59 -1.64 14.11
C GLU A 2 16.21 -0.86 12.95
N VAL A 3 17.50 -0.51 13.00
CA VAL A 3 18.18 0.26 11.94
C VAL A 3 18.12 -0.44 10.57
N ILE A 4 18.33 -1.76 10.53
CA ILE A 4 18.27 -2.54 9.29
C ILE A 4 16.85 -2.52 8.74
N PHE A 5 15.86 -2.75 9.60
CA PHE A 5 14.46 -2.71 9.19
C PHE A 5 14.03 -1.32 8.73
N SER A 6 14.47 -0.24 9.38
CA SER A 6 14.19 1.13 8.96
C SER A 6 14.75 1.42 7.56
N LEU A 7 15.94 0.93 7.24
CA LEU A 7 16.51 1.04 5.89
C LEU A 7 15.68 0.25 4.87
N VAL A 8 15.26 -0.98 5.19
CA VAL A 8 14.41 -1.79 4.32
C VAL A 8 13.06 -1.12 4.08
N VAL A 9 12.42 -0.60 5.13
CA VAL A 9 11.18 0.18 5.03
C VAL A 9 11.38 1.38 4.11
N GLY A 10 12.47 2.13 4.28
CA GLY A 10 12.81 3.25 3.40
C GLY A 10 12.94 2.86 1.92
N ILE A 11 13.61 1.73 1.63
CA ILE A 11 13.73 1.20 0.25
C ILE A 11 12.36 0.80 -0.31
N PHE A 12 11.51 0.16 0.49
CA PHE A 12 10.16 -0.22 0.09
C PHE A 12 9.30 1.01 -0.20
N PHE A 13 9.35 2.05 0.64
CA PHE A 13 8.68 3.32 0.39
C PHE A 13 9.19 4.00 -0.89
N ALA A 14 10.51 4.05 -1.09
CA ALA A 14 11.10 4.64 -2.29
C ALA A 14 10.63 3.90 -3.56
N GLY A 15 10.67 2.56 -3.55
CA GLY A 15 10.19 1.74 -4.65
C GLY A 15 8.68 1.89 -4.90
N ALA A 16 7.88 1.96 -3.83
CA ALA A 16 6.44 2.15 -3.92
C ALA A 16 6.08 3.49 -4.57
N VAL A 17 6.67 4.59 -4.08
CA VAL A 17 6.47 5.94 -4.62
C VAL A 17 6.95 6.00 -6.07
N TYR A 18 8.12 5.44 -6.38
CA TYR A 18 8.64 5.40 -7.75
C TYR A 18 7.67 4.71 -8.72
N LEU A 19 7.11 3.57 -8.33
CA LEU A 19 6.14 2.83 -9.15
C LEU A 19 4.80 3.58 -9.28
N MET A 20 4.35 4.25 -8.22
CA MET A 20 3.13 5.06 -8.24
C MET A 20 3.22 6.27 -9.16
N LEU A 21 4.43 6.82 -9.36
CA LEU A 21 4.67 7.92 -10.31
C LEU A 21 4.78 7.44 -11.77
N SER A 22 4.62 6.14 -12.04
CA SER A 22 4.66 5.62 -13.41
C SER A 22 3.38 5.96 -14.19
N ARG A 23 3.48 6.02 -15.52
CA ARG A 23 2.32 6.23 -16.39
C ARG A 23 1.48 4.98 -16.61
N LYS A 24 2.07 3.80 -16.39
CA LYS A 24 1.39 2.53 -16.62
C LYS A 24 0.58 2.13 -15.39
N ILE A 25 -0.74 1.96 -15.53
CA ILE A 25 -1.64 1.61 -14.43
C ILE A 25 -1.17 0.37 -13.67
N VAL A 26 -0.70 -0.66 -14.38
CA VAL A 26 -0.19 -1.89 -13.75
C VAL A 26 0.97 -1.58 -12.79
N ARG A 27 1.87 -0.66 -13.15
CA ARG A 27 2.98 -0.24 -12.28
C ARG A 27 2.47 0.53 -11.07
N ILE A 28 1.45 1.38 -11.25
CA ILE A 28 0.81 2.09 -10.14
C ILE A 28 0.18 1.10 -9.14
N LEU A 29 -0.54 0.08 -9.63
CA LEU A 29 -1.13 -0.97 -8.80
C LEU A 29 -0.07 -1.75 -8.01
N LEU A 30 1.04 -2.11 -8.65
CA LEU A 30 2.17 -2.75 -7.96
C LEU A 30 2.81 -1.82 -6.91
N GLY A 31 2.93 -0.53 -7.22
CA GLY A 31 3.40 0.48 -6.28
C GLY A 31 2.51 0.58 -5.04
N LEU A 32 1.19 0.48 -5.21
CA LEU A 32 0.23 0.50 -4.10
C LEU A 32 0.35 -0.75 -3.21
N VAL A 33 0.51 -1.94 -3.80
CA VAL A 33 0.75 -3.17 -3.04
C VAL A 33 2.06 -3.07 -2.26
N LEU A 34 3.11 -2.56 -2.90
CA LEU A 34 4.40 -2.37 -2.26
C LEU A 34 4.32 -1.34 -1.12
N LEU A 35 3.54 -0.26 -1.29
CA LEU A 35 3.28 0.73 -0.25
C LEU A 35 2.59 0.12 0.97
N GLY A 36 1.54 -0.69 0.75
CA GLY A 36 0.83 -1.37 1.83
C GLY A 36 1.76 -2.27 2.65
N ASN A 37 2.65 -3.01 1.97
CA ASN A 37 3.68 -3.81 2.64
C ASN A 37 4.70 -2.94 3.40
N ALA A 38 5.10 -1.80 2.84
CA ALA A 38 6.01 -0.85 3.49
C ALA A 38 5.41 -0.30 4.79
N VAL A 39 4.13 0.06 4.78
CA VAL A 39 3.38 0.53 5.96
C VAL A 39 3.25 -0.57 7.01
N ASN A 40 2.94 -1.81 6.60
CA ASN A 40 2.88 -2.94 7.53
C ASN A 40 4.22 -3.20 8.21
N MET A 41 5.33 -3.12 7.46
CA MET A 41 6.68 -3.23 8.01
C MET A 41 7.00 -2.06 8.95
N LEU A 42 6.59 -0.84 8.61
CA LEU A 42 6.76 0.33 9.48
C LEU A 42 6.03 0.14 10.82
N LEU A 43 4.76 -0.27 10.79
CA LEU A 43 3.98 -0.57 11.99
C LEU A 43 4.62 -1.67 12.84
N PHE A 44 5.15 -2.71 12.18
CA PHE A 44 5.87 -3.79 12.85
C PHE A 44 7.12 -3.27 13.57
N THR A 45 7.89 -2.40 12.92
CA THR A 45 9.09 -1.80 13.52
C THR A 45 8.79 -0.84 14.68
N ALA A 46 7.69 -0.09 14.60
CA ALA A 46 7.24 0.80 15.67
C ALA A 46 6.84 0.03 16.94
N GLY A 47 6.46 -1.25 16.81
CA GLY A 47 6.06 -2.13 17.90
C GLY A 47 7.16 -2.56 18.87
N ARG A 48 8.42 -2.17 18.61
CA ARG A 48 9.67 -2.70 19.20
C ARG A 48 9.85 -4.19 18.88
N LEU A 49 10.92 -4.51 18.15
CA LEU A 49 11.28 -5.88 17.81
C LEU A 49 11.92 -6.58 19.02
N THR A 50 11.12 -6.92 20.01
CA THR A 50 11.58 -7.75 21.12
C THR A 50 11.45 -9.22 20.74
N PRO A 51 12.52 -10.01 20.79
CA PRO A 51 12.43 -11.45 20.60
C PRO A 51 11.94 -12.07 21.90
N SER A 52 10.63 -12.18 22.10
CA SER A 52 10.11 -13.12 23.09
C SER A 52 8.61 -13.29 22.96
N ILE A 53 8.22 -14.56 22.78
CA ILE A 53 6.90 -15.13 23.04
C ILE A 53 5.74 -14.51 22.21
N PRO A 54 5.04 -15.31 21.38
CA PRO A 54 3.84 -14.84 20.67
C PRO A 54 2.81 -14.24 21.64
N PRO A 55 2.05 -13.21 21.26
CA PRO A 55 1.01 -12.62 22.11
C PRO A 55 -0.25 -13.49 22.17
N ILE A 56 -0.07 -14.71 22.66
CA ILE A 56 -1.11 -15.72 22.80
C ILE A 56 -0.96 -16.27 24.21
N ILE A 57 -2.06 -16.27 24.97
CA ILE A 57 -2.08 -16.81 26.33
C ILE A 57 -2.03 -18.35 26.22
N PRO A 58 -1.00 -19.02 26.78
CA PRO A 58 -0.93 -20.47 26.80
C PRO A 58 -2.07 -21.08 27.63
N GLY A 59 -2.51 -22.29 27.29
CA GLY A 59 -3.52 -22.99 28.08
C GLY A 59 -3.05 -23.23 29.52
N GLY A 60 -3.87 -22.89 30.51
CA GLY A 60 -3.59 -23.10 31.94
C GLY A 60 -3.03 -21.89 32.68
N VAL A 61 -2.91 -20.72 32.03
CA VAL A 61 -2.56 -19.44 32.65
C VAL A 61 -3.55 -18.35 32.21
N ASP A 62 -3.87 -17.43 33.10
CA ASP A 62 -4.80 -16.32 32.82
C ASP A 62 -4.08 -15.00 32.43
N VAL A 63 -2.75 -15.00 32.45
CA VAL A 63 -1.93 -13.80 32.27
C VAL A 63 -0.86 -14.02 31.21
N LEU A 64 -0.61 -12.99 30.40
CA LEU A 64 0.47 -12.98 29.41
C LEU A 64 1.83 -13.13 30.12
N PRO A 65 2.68 -14.08 29.69
CA PRO A 65 4.03 -14.23 30.22
C PRO A 65 4.83 -12.92 30.10
N ALA A 66 5.70 -12.65 31.09
CA ALA A 66 6.63 -11.53 31.00
C ALA A 66 7.54 -11.68 29.77
N GLY A 67 7.70 -10.60 29.01
CA GLY A 67 8.49 -10.58 27.77
C GLY A 67 7.68 -10.84 26.50
N THR A 68 6.37 -11.10 26.58
CA THR A 68 5.52 -11.30 25.40
C THR A 68 5.55 -10.10 24.44
N ALA A 69 5.59 -10.38 23.14
CA ALA A 69 5.57 -9.37 22.09
C ALA A 69 4.32 -8.47 22.18
N ASN A 70 4.44 -7.21 21.75
CA ASN A 70 3.32 -6.27 21.80
C ASN A 70 2.17 -6.73 20.87
N PRO A 71 0.96 -7.01 21.40
CA PRO A 71 -0.18 -7.44 20.59
C PRO A 71 -0.77 -6.32 19.72
N LEU A 72 -0.62 -5.06 20.14
CA LEU A 72 -1.31 -3.93 19.51
C LEU A 72 -0.87 -3.72 18.05
N PRO A 73 0.43 -3.63 17.71
CA PRO A 73 0.88 -3.54 16.32
C PRO A 73 0.40 -4.71 15.46
N GLN A 74 0.32 -5.92 16.01
CA GLN A 74 -0.09 -7.12 15.27
C GLN A 74 -1.57 -7.06 14.88
N ALA A 75 -2.44 -6.64 15.80
CA ALA A 75 -3.86 -6.44 15.51
C ALA A 75 -4.09 -5.33 14.47
N LEU A 76 -3.34 -4.23 14.55
CA LEU A 76 -3.40 -3.14 13.57
C LEU A 76 -2.95 -3.60 12.18
N ILE A 77 -1.86 -4.37 12.09
CA ILE A 77 -1.37 -4.90 10.81
C ILE A 77 -2.39 -5.86 10.19
N LEU A 78 -3.00 -6.76 10.97
CA LEU A 78 -4.02 -7.68 10.44
C LEU A 78 -5.21 -6.91 9.86
N THR A 79 -5.63 -5.83 10.51
CA THR A 79 -6.69 -4.95 10.03
C THR A 79 -6.27 -4.23 8.75
N ALA A 80 -5.05 -3.68 8.71
CA ALA A 80 -4.50 -2.99 7.56
C ALA A 80 -4.41 -3.92 6.33
N ILE A 81 -3.98 -5.18 6.51
CA ILE A 81 -3.90 -6.17 5.43
C ILE A 81 -5.26 -6.38 4.74
N VAL A 82 -6.34 -6.54 5.52
CA VAL A 82 -7.68 -6.77 4.96
C VAL A 82 -8.20 -5.54 4.20
N ILE A 83 -7.98 -4.34 4.73
CA ILE A 83 -8.37 -3.09 4.08
C ILE A 83 -7.59 -2.90 2.78
N SER A 84 -6.26 -3.04 2.82
CA SER A 84 -5.40 -2.90 1.63
C SER A 84 -5.74 -3.92 0.56
N PHE A 85 -6.04 -5.17 0.94
CA PHE A 85 -6.45 -6.20 -0.01
C PHE A 85 -7.79 -5.86 -0.68
N SER A 86 -8.80 -5.46 0.11
CA SER A 86 -10.11 -5.09 -0.41
C SER A 86 -10.02 -3.91 -1.37
N PHE A 87 -9.25 -2.88 -1.00
CA PHE A 87 -8.98 -1.72 -1.85
C PHE A 87 -8.22 -2.07 -3.13
N PHE A 88 -7.22 -2.97 -3.04
CA PHE A 88 -6.49 -3.46 -4.20
C PHE A 88 -7.40 -4.22 -5.17
N CYS A 89 -8.26 -5.12 -4.69
CA CYS A 89 -9.23 -5.82 -5.54
C CYS A 89 -10.17 -4.85 -6.26
N PHE A 90 -10.66 -3.84 -5.55
CA PHE A 90 -11.50 -2.80 -6.15
C PHE A 90 -10.75 -2.05 -7.26
N LEU A 91 -9.54 -1.56 -6.98
CA LEU A 91 -8.74 -0.83 -7.96
C LEU A 91 -8.33 -1.70 -9.15
N LEU A 92 -8.06 -2.99 -8.94
CA LEU A 92 -7.75 -3.93 -10.01
C LEU A 92 -8.94 -4.08 -10.96
N VAL A 93 -10.14 -4.26 -10.43
CA VAL A 93 -11.37 -4.36 -11.24
C VAL A 93 -11.66 -3.03 -11.94
N LEU A 94 -11.52 -1.91 -11.25
CA LEU A 94 -11.70 -0.58 -11.84
C LEU A 94 -10.71 -0.35 -12.99
N SER A 95 -9.44 -0.70 -12.79
CA SER A 95 -8.38 -0.59 -13.79
C SER A 95 -8.65 -1.48 -14.99
N TYR A 96 -9.14 -2.71 -14.76
CA TYR A 96 -9.53 -3.62 -15.82
C TYR A 96 -10.70 -3.06 -16.64
N ARG A 97 -11.72 -2.49 -15.99
CA ARG A 97 -12.85 -1.84 -16.67
C ARG A 97 -12.40 -0.63 -17.47
N ALA A 98 -11.57 0.23 -16.88
CA ALA A 98 -11.00 1.38 -17.58
C ALA A 98 -10.20 0.94 -18.82
N TYR A 99 -9.42 -0.14 -18.72
CA TYR A 99 -8.71 -0.67 -19.89
C TYR A 99 -9.66 -1.18 -20.97
N GLN A 100 -10.78 -1.82 -20.62
CA GLN A 100 -11.80 -2.26 -21.60
C GLN A 100 -12.44 -1.07 -22.32
N ASP A 101 -12.72 0.02 -21.61
CA ASP A 101 -13.43 1.18 -22.16
C ASP A 101 -12.50 2.12 -22.94
N LEU A 102 -11.28 2.35 -22.44
CA LEU A 102 -10.32 3.28 -23.03
C LEU A 102 -9.33 2.61 -24.00
N GLY A 103 -9.13 1.29 -23.91
CA GLY A 103 -8.19 0.54 -24.73
C GLY A 103 -6.70 0.83 -24.45
N THR A 104 -6.39 1.63 -23.43
CA THR A 104 -5.02 2.01 -23.05
C THR A 104 -4.80 1.82 -21.56
N ASP A 105 -3.56 1.49 -21.18
CA ASP A 105 -3.11 1.40 -19.79
C ASP A 105 -2.22 2.59 -19.39
N ASP A 106 -2.04 3.54 -20.31
CA ASP A 106 -1.21 4.73 -20.14
C ASP A 106 -2.07 5.89 -19.64
N THR A 107 -1.80 6.34 -18.41
CA THR A 107 -2.55 7.45 -17.82
C THR A 107 -2.38 8.76 -18.58
N GLY A 108 -1.30 8.92 -19.37
CA GLY A 108 -1.11 10.10 -20.22
C GLY A 108 -2.11 10.18 -21.38
N GLU A 109 -2.60 9.02 -21.84
CA GLU A 109 -3.53 8.88 -22.97
C GLU A 109 -5.00 8.83 -22.52
N MET A 110 -5.26 8.76 -21.20
CA MET A 110 -6.61 8.72 -20.63
C MET A 110 -7.27 10.10 -20.60
N ARG A 111 -7.47 10.70 -21.77
CA ARG A 111 -7.86 12.11 -21.97
C ARG A 111 -9.31 12.32 -22.42
N VAL A 112 -10.22 11.42 -22.04
CA VAL A 112 -11.64 11.50 -22.43
C VAL A 112 -12.30 12.84 -22.03
N ALA A 113 -11.88 13.43 -20.91
CA ALA A 113 -12.38 14.71 -20.43
C ALA A 113 -11.64 15.93 -21.00
N GLU A 114 -10.43 15.76 -21.54
CA GLU A 114 -9.60 16.84 -22.09
C GLU A 114 -8.95 16.39 -23.41
N PRO A 115 -9.75 16.24 -24.50
CA PRO A 115 -9.24 15.82 -25.80
C PRO A 115 -8.20 16.83 -26.33
N MET A 116 -7.15 16.33 -26.99
CA MET A 116 -6.07 17.21 -27.51
C MET A 116 -6.52 18.15 -28.63
N ASP A 117 -7.60 17.79 -29.33
CA ASP A 117 -8.10 18.51 -30.50
C ASP A 117 -9.19 19.54 -30.14
N GLU A 118 -9.42 19.84 -28.86
CA GLU A 118 -10.36 20.89 -28.48
C GLU A 118 -9.82 22.29 -28.80
N PRO A 119 -10.58 23.12 -29.54
CA PRO A 119 -10.18 24.49 -29.80
C PRO A 119 -10.07 25.26 -28.47
N LEU A 120 -8.96 25.97 -28.29
CA LEU A 120 -8.71 26.78 -27.10
C LEU A 120 -9.91 27.71 -26.84
N PRO A 121 -10.30 27.91 -25.57
CA PRO A 121 -11.35 28.86 -25.24
C PRO A 121 -11.01 30.23 -25.82
N PRO A 122 -12.01 30.99 -26.30
CA PRO A 122 -11.78 32.27 -26.96
C PRO A 122 -10.95 33.18 -26.04
N SER A 123 -9.77 33.57 -26.51
CA SER A 123 -8.81 34.39 -25.76
C SER A 123 -9.17 35.88 -25.74
N GLY A 124 -10.46 36.21 -25.89
CA GLY A 124 -10.96 37.57 -25.98
C GLY A 124 -11.92 37.87 -24.85
N TYR A 125 -11.50 38.72 -23.91
CA TYR A 125 -12.39 39.65 -23.24
C TYR A 125 -12.33 40.99 -23.99
#